data_AF-A0A965NV07-F1
#
_entry.id   AF-A0A965NV07-F1
#
_cell.length_a   1.000
_cell.length_b   1.000
_cell.length_c   1.000
_cell.angle_alpha   90.00
_cell.angle_beta   90.00
_cell.angle_gamma   90.00
#
_symmetry.space_group_name_H-M   'P 1'
#
loop_
_entity.id
_entity.type
_entity.pdbx_description
1 polymer ?
#
loop_
_entity_poly.entity_id
_entity_poly.type
_entity_poly.pdbx_seq_one_letter_code
_entity_poly.pdbx_strand_id
1 'polypeptide(L)'
;IRRIVVLTGSPVSLYLHKTSPDLPPQVGVLVQLKNAAVDAGRDIAQHIAAFAPKYLNRSAVPADEIEKERRLAEETARNEGKPEAAISKIIEGRVTGFVKEVALLEQAFAKDAKKTVQQIADEAKTAVNAFHRFRVGQ
;
A
#
# COMPACT_ATOMS: atom_id res chain seq x y z
N ILE A 1 -16.48 20.84 -3.34
CA ILE A 1 -16.03 19.55 -2.77
C ILE A 1 -15.38 18.74 -3.89
N ARG A 2 -14.13 18.27 -3.73
CA ARG A 2 -13.37 17.60 -4.82
C ARG A 2 -13.57 16.08 -4.87
N ARG A 3 -13.63 15.40 -3.72
CA ARG A 3 -13.87 13.96 -3.62
C ARG A 3 -14.53 13.64 -2.29
N ILE A 4 -15.47 12.70 -2.28
CA ILE A 4 -16.06 12.10 -1.07
C ILE A 4 -15.93 10.59 -1.21
N VAL A 5 -15.62 9.91 -0.11
CA VAL A 5 -15.75 8.47 0.01
C VAL A 5 -16.40 8.14 1.35
N VAL A 6 -17.24 7.11 1.37
CA VAL A 6 -17.92 6.62 2.57
C VAL A 6 -17.55 5.15 2.73
N LEU A 7 -17.09 4.76 3.93
CA LEU A 7 -16.98 3.37 4.33
C LEU A 7 -18.21 3.00 5.14
N THR A 8 -18.93 1.98 4.69
CA THR A 8 -20.12 1.45 5.38
C THR A 8 -19.72 0.25 6.25
N GLY A 9 -20.05 0.29 7.53
CA GLY A 9 -19.73 -0.77 8.49
C GLY A 9 -18.60 -0.39 9.46
N SER A 10 -18.43 -1.21 10.49
CA SER A 10 -17.48 -1.01 11.60
C SER A 10 -16.70 -2.30 11.85
N PRO A 11 -15.49 -2.22 12.46
CA PRO A 11 -14.81 -1.02 12.94
C PRO A 11 -13.99 -0.27 11.88
N VAL A 12 -13.83 1.05 12.07
CA VAL A 12 -13.04 1.93 11.21
C VAL A 12 -12.04 2.72 12.05
N SER A 13 -10.77 2.68 11.66
CA SER A 13 -9.71 3.52 12.23
C SER A 13 -9.50 4.77 11.38
N LEU A 14 -9.36 5.93 12.04
CA LEU A 14 -9.08 7.23 11.42
C LEU A 14 -7.70 7.72 11.84
N TYR A 15 -6.92 8.19 10.86
CA TYR A 15 -5.68 8.93 11.12
C TYR A 15 -5.65 10.22 10.31
N LEU A 16 -5.32 11.32 10.98
CA LEU A 16 -5.11 12.64 10.40
C LEU A 16 -3.66 13.05 10.68
N HIS A 17 -2.92 13.35 9.62
CA HIS A 17 -1.51 13.71 9.70
C HIS A 17 -1.29 15.17 9.29
N LYS A 18 -0.62 15.91 10.16
CA LYS A 18 -0.09 17.25 9.89
C LYS A 18 1.30 17.11 9.28
N THR A 19 1.48 17.61 8.07
CA THR A 19 2.79 17.67 7.39
C THR A 19 3.65 18.82 7.90
N SER A 20 3.05 19.81 8.57
CA SER A 20 3.71 20.91 9.29
C SER A 20 2.89 21.22 10.56
N PRO A 21 3.54 21.56 11.70
CA PRO A 21 2.85 21.91 12.94
C PRO A 21 1.81 23.04 12.78
N ASP A 22 2.14 24.02 11.93
CA ASP A 22 1.36 25.24 11.71
C ASP A 22 0.17 25.05 10.76
N LEU A 23 0.07 23.90 10.11
CA LEU A 23 -0.97 23.60 9.15
C LEU A 23 -2.03 22.64 9.74
N PRO A 24 -3.29 22.71 9.27
CA PRO A 24 -4.25 21.66 9.54
C PRO A 24 -3.77 20.33 8.93
N PRO A 25 -4.37 19.19 9.34
CA PRO A 25 -4.05 17.91 8.73
C PRO A 25 -4.19 17.95 7.21
N GLN A 26 -3.11 17.63 6.50
CA GLN A 26 -3.08 17.60 5.04
C GLN A 26 -3.29 16.19 4.48
N VAL A 27 -3.13 15.16 5.32
CA VAL A 27 -3.37 13.76 4.95
C VAL A 27 -4.41 13.17 5.91
N GLY A 28 -5.42 12.51 5.35
CA GLY A 28 -6.43 11.77 6.08
C GLY A 28 -6.51 10.33 5.60
N VAL A 29 -6.62 9.40 6.53
CA VAL A 29 -6.69 7.97 6.25
C VAL A 29 -7.85 7.35 7.02
N LEU A 30 -8.66 6.56 6.32
CA LEU A 30 -9.64 5.64 6.89
C LEU A 30 -9.21 4.20 6.62
N VAL A 31 -9.34 3.33 7.60
CA VAL A 31 -9.06 1.89 7.49
C VAL A 31 -10.22 1.11 8.08
N GLN A 32 -10.94 0.36 7.26
CA GLN A 32 -11.97 -0.56 7.72
C GLN A 32 -11.36 -1.90 8.07
N LEU A 33 -11.67 -2.38 9.27
CA LEU A 33 -11.17 -3.64 9.79
C LEU A 33 -12.30 -4.67 9.90
N LYS A 34 -11.95 -5.95 9.93
CA LYS A 34 -12.89 -7.05 10.20
C LYS A 34 -13.31 -7.09 11.68
N ASN A 35 -12.33 -7.02 12.58
CA ASN A 35 -12.51 -7.03 14.03
C ASN A 35 -11.87 -5.79 14.65
N ALA A 36 -12.33 -5.38 15.84
CA ALA A 36 -11.78 -4.24 16.55
C ALA A 36 -10.34 -4.53 17.00
N ALA A 37 -9.39 -3.75 16.51
CA ALA A 37 -7.98 -3.81 16.86
C ALA A 37 -7.41 -2.39 16.86
N VAL A 38 -7.64 -1.64 17.95
CA VAL A 38 -7.44 -0.18 18.01
C VAL A 38 -6.00 0.21 17.67
N ASP A 39 -5.02 -0.41 18.33
CA ASP A 39 -3.60 -0.08 18.16
C ASP A 39 -3.10 -0.45 16.75
N ALA A 40 -3.36 -1.69 16.31
CA ALA A 40 -2.99 -2.14 14.97
C ALA A 40 -3.66 -1.30 13.88
N GLY A 41 -4.95 -0.98 14.03
CA GLY A 41 -5.69 -0.14 13.09
C GLY A 41 -5.12 1.27 12.97
N ARG A 42 -4.75 1.88 14.10
CA ARG A 42 -4.08 3.19 14.14
C ARG A 42 -2.73 3.15 13.45
N ASP A 43 -1.97 2.09 13.69
CA ASP A 43 -0.63 1.88 13.16
C ASP A 43 -0.63 1.62 11.66
N ILE A 44 -1.58 0.81 11.17
CA ILE A 44 -1.81 0.60 9.75
C ILE A 44 -2.24 1.91 9.07
N ALA A 45 -3.10 2.71 9.72
CA ALA A 45 -3.50 4.01 9.18
C ALA A 45 -2.31 5.00 9.07
N GLN A 46 -1.39 4.97 10.03
CA GLN A 46 -0.13 5.74 9.96
C GLN A 46 0.78 5.26 8.83
N HIS A 47 0.92 3.94 8.68
CA HIS A 47 1.67 3.34 7.57
C HIS A 47 1.11 3.78 6.22
N ILE A 48 -0.21 3.69 6.01
CA ILE A 48 -0.87 4.15 4.78
C ILE A 48 -0.61 5.64 4.52
N ALA A 49 -0.64 6.49 5.55
CA ALA A 49 -0.39 7.91 5.38
C ALA A 49 1.01 8.18 4.78
N ALA A 50 2.02 7.44 5.27
CA ALA A 50 3.42 7.56 4.88
C ALA A 50 3.74 6.88 3.53
N PHE A 51 3.35 5.62 3.35
CA PHE A 51 3.74 4.78 2.20
C PHE A 51 2.77 4.85 1.02
N ALA A 52 1.59 5.44 1.22
CA ALA A 52 0.60 5.72 0.17
C ALA A 52 0.30 4.53 -0.79
N PRO A 53 0.00 3.32 -0.28
CA PRO A 53 -0.44 2.22 -1.14
C PRO A 53 -1.66 2.62 -1.95
N LYS A 54 -1.74 2.06 -3.16
CA LYS A 54 -2.85 2.29 -4.11
C LYS A 54 -3.90 1.19 -4.03
N TYR A 55 -3.46 -0.03 -3.72
CA TYR A 55 -4.27 -1.24 -3.74
C TYR A 55 -4.25 -1.93 -2.39
N LEU A 56 -5.29 -2.70 -2.07
CA LEU A 56 -5.33 -3.47 -0.83
C LEU A 56 -4.32 -4.62 -0.86
N ASN A 57 -4.31 -5.40 -1.94
CA ASN A 57 -3.53 -6.61 -2.10
C ASN A 57 -3.12 -6.79 -3.57
N ARG A 58 -2.32 -7.82 -3.85
CA ARG A 58 -1.86 -8.13 -5.20
C ARG A 58 -3.00 -8.32 -6.21
N SER A 59 -4.09 -9.00 -5.83
CA SER A 59 -5.19 -9.29 -6.75
C SER A 59 -6.03 -8.05 -7.11
N ALA A 60 -5.91 -6.98 -6.33
CA ALA A 60 -6.53 -5.68 -6.65
C ALA A 60 -5.68 -4.82 -7.60
N VAL A 61 -4.44 -5.23 -7.93
CA VAL A 61 -3.60 -4.50 -8.90
C VAL A 61 -4.08 -4.82 -10.32
N PRO A 62 -4.42 -3.81 -11.15
CA PRO A 62 -4.82 -4.02 -12.53
C PRO A 62 -3.76 -4.74 -13.36
N ALA A 63 -4.19 -5.69 -14.20
CA ALA A 63 -3.28 -6.50 -15.02
C ALA A 63 -2.45 -5.66 -16.00
N ASP A 64 -2.98 -4.54 -16.49
CA ASP A 64 -2.29 -3.60 -17.35
C ASP A 64 -1.15 -2.86 -16.63
N GLU A 65 -1.27 -2.53 -15.34
CA GLU A 65 -0.15 -2.00 -14.55
C GLU A 65 0.95 -3.04 -14.36
N ILE A 66 0.59 -4.30 -14.11
CA ILE A 66 1.54 -5.40 -13.99
C ILE A 66 2.29 -5.64 -15.31
N GLU A 67 1.57 -5.68 -16.43
CA GLU A 67 2.18 -5.90 -17.75
C GLU A 67 3.01 -4.70 -18.20
N LYS A 68 2.61 -3.47 -17.82
CA LYS A 68 3.45 -2.29 -18.03
C LYS A 68 4.77 -2.41 -17.28
N GLU A 69 4.74 -2.77 -16.00
CA GLU A 69 5.95 -2.97 -15.20
C GLU A 69 6.84 -4.08 -15.77
N ARG A 70 6.22 -5.17 -16.23
CA ARG A 70 6.90 -6.29 -16.90
C ARG A 70 7.71 -5.81 -18.12
N ARG A 71 7.07 -5.05 -19.01
CA ARG A 71 7.70 -4.51 -20.23
C ARG A 71 8.84 -3.55 -19.89
N LEU A 72 8.62 -2.64 -18.93
CA LEU A 72 9.66 -1.71 -18.49
C LEU A 72 10.88 -2.44 -17.93
N ALA A 73 10.67 -3.48 -17.12
CA ALA A 73 11.75 -4.28 -16.57
C ALA A 73 12.51 -5.07 -17.66
N GLU A 74 11.80 -5.61 -18.65
CA GLU A 74 12.38 -6.32 -19.79
C GLU A 74 13.23 -5.40 -20.68
N GLU A 75 12.68 -4.25 -21.07
CA GLU A 75 13.37 -3.23 -21.86
C GLU A 75 14.64 -2.74 -21.12
N THR A 76 14.52 -2.45 -19.82
CA THR A 76 15.66 -2.03 -19.00
C THR A 76 16.75 -3.11 -18.95
N ALA A 77 16.38 -4.38 -18.70
CA ALA A 77 17.34 -5.47 -18.62
C ALA A 77 18.08 -5.73 -19.95
N ARG A 78 17.37 -5.64 -21.09
CA ARG A 78 17.98 -5.77 -22.41
C ARG A 78 18.92 -4.61 -22.73
N ASN A 79 18.50 -3.38 -22.44
CA ASN A 79 19.33 -2.19 -22.65
C ASN A 79 20.61 -2.20 -21.79
N GLU A 80 20.56 -2.79 -20.59
CA GLU A 80 21.72 -3.02 -19.74
C GLU A 80 22.59 -4.23 -20.16
N GLY A 81 22.24 -4.92 -21.24
CA GLY A 81 23.01 -6.06 -21.76
C GLY A 81 23.00 -7.29 -20.85
N LYS A 82 21.94 -7.49 -20.05
CA LYS A 82 21.82 -8.68 -19.20
C LYS A 82 21.66 -9.95 -20.06
N PRO A 83 22.20 -11.10 -19.63
CA PRO A 83 22.01 -12.36 -20.35
C PRO A 83 20.53 -12.76 -20.42
N GLU A 84 20.08 -13.32 -21.56
CA GLU A 84 18.66 -13.70 -21.78
C GLU A 84 18.12 -14.62 -20.67
N ALA A 85 18.96 -15.55 -20.19
CA ALA A 85 18.61 -16.46 -19.10
C ALA A 85 18.30 -15.76 -17.75
N ALA A 86 18.81 -14.54 -17.55
CA ALA A 86 18.57 -13.76 -16.34
C ALA A 86 17.35 -12.82 -16.46
N ILE A 87 16.92 -12.48 -17.67
CA ILE A 87 15.87 -11.48 -17.92
C ILE A 87 14.56 -11.86 -17.25
N SER A 88 14.10 -13.11 -17.40
CA SER A 88 12.85 -13.57 -16.79
C SER A 88 12.84 -13.39 -15.27
N LYS A 89 13.95 -13.72 -14.60
CA LYS A 89 14.10 -13.55 -13.14
C LYS A 89 14.16 -12.08 -12.72
N ILE A 90 14.77 -11.21 -13.54
CA ILE A 90 14.82 -9.76 -13.29
C ILE A 90 13.40 -9.17 -13.37
N ILE A 91 12.65 -9.55 -14.40
CA ILE A 91 11.26 -9.15 -14.61
C ILE A 91 10.41 -9.56 -13.40
N GLU A 92 10.47 -10.83 -12.99
CA GLU A 92 9.71 -11.33 -11.83
C GLU A 92 10.06 -10.58 -10.54
N GLY A 93 11.35 -10.31 -10.32
CA GLY A 93 11.84 -9.52 -9.19
C GLY A 93 11.30 -8.09 -9.20
N ARG A 94 11.23 -7.44 -10.36
CA ARG A 94 10.67 -6.09 -10.50
C ARG A 94 9.18 -6.04 -10.31
N VAL A 95 8.42 -6.95 -10.93
CA VAL A 95 6.98 -7.06 -10.70
C VAL A 95 6.67 -7.32 -9.22
N THR A 96 7.42 -8.20 -8.57
CA THR A 96 7.27 -8.45 -7.13
C THR A 96 7.56 -7.21 -6.29
N GLY A 97 8.63 -6.48 -6.61
CA GLY A 97 8.98 -5.23 -5.96
C GLY A 97 7.89 -4.16 -6.12
N PHE A 98 7.38 -3.97 -7.33
CA PHE A 98 6.29 -3.06 -7.63
C PHE A 98 5.03 -3.39 -6.84
N VAL A 99 4.62 -4.66 -6.78
CA VAL A 99 3.47 -5.08 -5.98
C VAL A 99 3.67 -4.75 -4.50
N LYS A 100 4.88 -4.98 -3.95
CA LYS A 100 5.22 -4.60 -2.56
C LYS A 100 5.22 -3.09 -2.33
N GLU A 101 5.34 -2.28 -3.37
CA GLU A 101 5.24 -0.81 -3.28
C GLU A 101 3.78 -0.36 -3.29
N VAL A 102 2.94 -0.94 -4.15
CA VAL A 102 1.58 -0.41 -4.38
C VAL A 102 0.47 -1.12 -3.62
N ALA A 103 0.68 -2.35 -3.15
CA ALA A 103 -0.33 -3.13 -2.44
C ALA A 103 -0.08 -3.13 -0.93
N LEU A 104 -1.03 -2.59 -0.16
CA LEU A 104 -0.93 -2.40 1.29
C LEU A 104 -0.50 -3.67 2.03
N LEU A 105 -1.18 -4.79 1.80
CA LEU A 105 -0.93 -6.03 2.54
C LEU A 105 0.45 -6.64 2.26
N GLU A 106 1.08 -6.27 1.14
CA GLU A 106 2.39 -6.75 0.69
C GLU A 106 3.54 -5.85 1.19
N GLN A 107 3.23 -4.62 1.62
CA GLN A 107 4.21 -3.65 2.10
C GLN A 107 4.87 -4.13 3.39
N ALA A 108 6.18 -3.89 3.49
CA ALA A 108 6.90 -3.98 4.74
C ALA A 108 6.39 -2.90 5.71
N PHE A 109 6.09 -3.29 6.94
CA PHE A 109 5.44 -2.41 7.90
C PHE A 109 6.38 -1.30 8.39
N ALA A 110 5.86 -0.09 8.52
CA ALA A 110 6.67 1.12 8.76
C ALA A 110 7.47 1.07 10.07
N LYS A 111 6.91 0.44 11.11
CA LYS A 111 7.54 0.35 12.43
C LYS A 111 8.39 -0.92 12.61
N ASP A 112 8.17 -1.93 11.76
CA ASP A 112 8.93 -3.18 11.75
C ASP A 112 8.98 -3.74 10.33
N ALA A 113 10.05 -3.42 9.60
CA ALA A 113 10.23 -3.83 8.22
C ALA A 113 10.46 -5.34 8.04
N LYS A 114 10.59 -6.11 9.14
CA LYS A 114 10.65 -7.58 9.08
C LYS A 114 9.27 -8.21 8.85
N LYS A 115 8.20 -7.46 9.11
CA LYS A 115 6.82 -7.92 8.97
C LYS A 115 6.12 -7.17 7.86
N THR A 116 5.20 -7.83 7.17
CA THR A 116 4.27 -7.15 6.26
C THR A 116 3.09 -6.57 7.03
N VAL A 117 2.38 -5.61 6.42
CA VAL A 117 1.13 -5.10 6.99
C VAL A 117 0.10 -6.21 7.20
N GLN A 118 0.05 -7.21 6.31
CA GLN A 118 -0.80 -8.38 6.49
C GLN A 118 -0.48 -9.12 7.80
N GLN A 119 0.80 -9.38 8.07
CA GLN A 119 1.20 -10.06 9.30
C GLN A 119 0.82 -9.24 10.55
N ILE A 120 0.90 -7.92 10.49
CA ILE A 120 0.44 -7.05 11.59
C ILE A 120 -1.07 -7.17 11.82
N ALA A 121 -1.87 -7.22 10.74
CA ALA A 121 -3.32 -7.42 10.87
C ALA A 121 -3.66 -8.81 11.43
N ASP A 122 -2.97 -9.85 10.95
CA ASP A 122 -3.17 -11.24 11.36
C ASP A 122 -2.78 -11.45 12.85
N GLU A 123 -1.64 -10.91 13.29
CA GLU A 123 -1.21 -10.93 14.70
C GLU A 123 -2.22 -10.23 15.62
N ALA A 124 -2.84 -9.15 15.13
CA ALA A 124 -3.92 -8.45 15.82
C ALA A 124 -5.29 -9.14 15.68
N LYS A 125 -5.35 -10.34 15.07
CA LYS A 125 -6.57 -11.14 14.85
C LYS A 125 -7.66 -10.35 14.10
N THR A 126 -7.26 -9.52 13.15
CA THR A 126 -8.17 -8.75 12.28
C THR A 126 -7.75 -8.88 10.81
N ALA A 127 -8.48 -8.20 9.93
CA ALA A 127 -8.13 -8.06 8.53
C ALA A 127 -8.47 -6.64 8.08
N VAL A 128 -7.75 -6.11 7.09
CA VAL A 128 -8.11 -4.85 6.44
C VAL A 128 -9.06 -5.14 5.30
N ASN A 129 -10.29 -4.65 5.39
CA ASN A 129 -11.31 -4.85 4.36
C ASN A 129 -11.24 -3.76 3.28
N ALA A 130 -10.97 -2.52 3.69
CA ALA A 130 -10.87 -1.38 2.80
C ALA A 130 -10.04 -0.27 3.45
N PHE A 131 -9.44 0.59 2.63
CA PHE A 131 -8.84 1.83 3.12
C PHE A 131 -9.00 2.95 2.11
N HIS A 132 -8.98 4.19 2.61
CA HIS A 132 -8.90 5.37 1.76
C HIS A 132 -7.90 6.37 2.33
N ARG A 133 -7.02 6.85 1.46
CA ARG A 133 -6.10 7.94 1.75
C ARG A 133 -6.49 9.17 0.94
N PHE A 134 -6.46 10.31 1.60
CA PHE A 134 -6.65 11.63 1.02
C PHE A 134 -5.43 12.47 1.33
N ARG A 135 -4.98 13.26 0.35
CA ARG A 135 -3.98 14.29 0.53
C ARG A 135 -4.50 15.56 -0.11
N VAL A 136 -4.42 16.68 0.61
CA VAL A 136 -4.80 17.99 0.06
C VAL A 136 -3.98 18.26 -1.20
N GLY A 137 -4.67 18.65 -2.28
CA GLY A 137 -4.07 18.90 -3.60
C GLY A 137 -3.98 17.69 -4.52
N GLN A 138 -4.11 16.46 -4.00
CA GLN A 138 -4.14 15.23 -4.81
C GLN A 138 -5.49 15.02 -5.50
#